data_AF-A0A1G6WKC3-F1
#
_entry.id   AF-A0A1G6WKC3-F1
#
_cell.length_a   1.000
_cell.length_b   1.000
_cell.length_c   1.000
_cell.angle_alpha   90.00
_cell.angle_beta   90.00
_cell.angle_gamma   90.00
#
_symmetry.space_group_name_H-M   'P 1'
#
loop_
_entity.id
_entity.type
_entity.pdbx_description
1 polymer ?
#
loop_
_entity_poly.entity_id
_entity_poly.type
_entity_poly.pdbx_seq_one_letter_code
_entity_poly.pdbx_strand_id
1 'polypeptide(L)'
;METPRSVRRVWRVRWWVRLIAVAVPLLTLPSVLRPLLLDGDGSDGVPLSEQVLSVALYAVLVLLAWAAFRSRVELADGQVAVVNPWGTRRFPAAEVAEVLPGVYGLEFHFTEARPVVGFAVHTPRFQLGQEPRWVDIARSVTGREPA
;
A
#
# COMPACT_ATOMS: atom_id res chain seq x y z
N MET A 1 -1.03 29.57 27.59
CA MET A 1 -1.49 29.49 26.19
C MET A 1 -1.03 28.15 25.65
N GLU A 2 -1.80 27.09 25.91
CA GLU A 2 -1.48 25.74 25.43
C GLU A 2 -1.78 25.68 23.93
N THR A 3 -0.76 25.51 23.10
CA THR A 3 -0.95 25.15 21.69
C THR A 3 -1.75 23.85 21.62
N PRO A 4 -2.91 23.82 20.95
CA PRO A 4 -3.69 22.59 20.84
C PRO A 4 -2.80 21.51 20.23
N ARG A 5 -2.62 20.39 20.95
CA ARG A 5 -1.90 19.22 20.41
C ARG A 5 -2.61 18.81 19.13
N SER A 6 -1.97 19.00 17.98
CA SER A 6 -2.54 18.58 16.71
C SER A 6 -2.80 17.07 16.78
N VAL A 7 -4.00 16.66 16.39
CA VAL A 7 -4.38 15.25 16.44
C VAL A 7 -3.61 14.52 15.35
N ARG A 8 -2.57 13.78 15.73
CA ARG A 8 -1.83 12.91 14.79
C ARG A 8 -2.71 11.73 14.40
N ARG A 9 -3.11 11.67 13.13
CA ARG A 9 -3.82 10.52 12.55
C ARG A 9 -2.89 9.71 11.66
N VAL A 10 -2.95 8.39 11.75
CA VAL A 10 -2.12 7.47 10.96
C VAL A 10 -2.98 6.38 10.37
N TRP A 11 -3.10 6.36 9.05
CA TRP A 11 -3.80 5.33 8.29
C TRP A 11 -2.80 4.36 7.69
N ARG A 12 -2.79 3.15 8.21
CA ARG A 12 -1.99 2.03 7.71
C ARG A 12 -2.82 1.09 6.85
N VAL A 13 -2.17 0.32 5.97
CA VAL A 13 -2.80 -0.83 5.29
C VAL A 13 -3.48 -1.75 6.30
N ARG A 14 -4.66 -2.30 5.94
CA ARG A 14 -5.44 -3.15 6.84
C ARG A 14 -4.65 -4.42 7.21
N TRP A 15 -4.80 -4.87 8.45
CA TRP A 15 -4.07 -6.03 8.96
C TRP A 15 -4.33 -7.30 8.14
N TRP A 16 -5.56 -7.53 7.68
CA TRP A 16 -5.90 -8.69 6.86
C TRP A 16 -5.23 -8.66 5.48
N VAL A 17 -5.03 -7.48 4.87
CA VAL A 17 -4.28 -7.35 3.61
C VAL A 17 -2.82 -7.75 3.83
N ARG A 18 -2.24 -7.36 4.97
CA ARG A 18 -0.89 -7.79 5.36
C ARG A 18 -0.80 -9.29 5.57
N LEU A 19 -1.81 -9.90 6.19
CA LEU A 19 -1.87 -11.35 6.34
C LEU A 19 -1.91 -12.06 4.99
N ILE A 20 -2.77 -11.62 4.06
CA ILE A 20 -2.82 -12.18 2.70
C ILE A 20 -1.47 -12.01 2.00
N ALA A 21 -0.88 -10.81 2.11
CA ALA A 21 0.39 -10.51 1.47
C ALA A 21 1.56 -11.35 2.01
N VAL A 22 1.47 -11.89 3.24
CA VAL A 22 2.44 -12.85 3.80
C VAL A 22 2.05 -14.30 3.46
N ALA A 23 0.76 -14.64 3.57
CA ALA A 23 0.27 -15.99 3.36
C ALA A 23 0.52 -16.48 1.93
N VAL A 24 0.31 -15.62 0.92
CA VAL A 24 0.51 -16.01 -0.48
C VAL A 24 1.96 -16.41 -0.78
N PRO A 25 2.99 -15.60 -0.46
CA PRO A 25 4.38 -16.03 -0.57
C PRO A 25 4.69 -17.29 0.24
N LEU A 26 4.20 -17.41 1.48
CA LEU A 26 4.46 -18.61 2.29
C LEU A 26 3.90 -19.90 1.66
N LEU A 27 2.73 -19.81 1.02
CA LEU A 27 2.11 -20.94 0.33
C LEU A 27 2.84 -21.31 -0.97
N THR A 28 3.45 -20.34 -1.67
CA THR A 28 4.22 -20.57 -2.91
C THR A 28 5.70 -20.81 -2.67
N LEU A 29 6.19 -20.59 -1.45
CA LEU A 29 7.60 -20.81 -1.10
C LEU A 29 8.08 -22.25 -1.36
N PRO A 30 7.31 -23.32 -1.06
CA PRO A 30 7.75 -24.69 -1.34
C PRO A 30 7.97 -24.96 -2.83
N SER A 31 7.15 -24.39 -3.72
CA SER A 31 7.32 -24.59 -5.17
C SER A 31 8.58 -23.90 -5.71
N VAL A 32 9.08 -22.88 -5.03
CA VAL A 32 10.33 -22.18 -5.40
C VAL A 32 11.55 -22.84 -4.76
N LEU A 33 11.45 -23.23 -3.47
CA LEU A 33 12.58 -23.78 -2.72
C LEU A 33 12.87 -25.25 -3.05
N ARG A 34 11.85 -26.06 -3.33
CA ARG A 34 12.03 -27.49 -3.60
C ARG A 34 13.03 -27.76 -4.74
N PRO A 35 12.86 -27.18 -5.95
CA PRO A 35 13.84 -27.37 -7.03
C PRO A 35 15.23 -26.79 -6.72
N LEU A 36 15.30 -25.74 -5.89
CA LEU A 36 16.58 -25.11 -5.53
C LEU A 36 17.37 -25.90 -4.48
N LEU A 37 16.69 -26.56 -3.54
CA LEU A 37 17.30 -27.19 -2.36
C LEU A 37 17.43 -28.71 -2.47
N LEU A 38 16.52 -29.38 -3.20
CA LEU A 38 16.47 -30.84 -3.27
C LEU A 38 16.92 -31.36 -4.64
N ASP A 39 16.73 -30.60 -5.71
CA ASP A 39 17.00 -31.04 -7.08
C ASP A 39 18.33 -30.46 -7.61
N GLY A 40 19.42 -30.75 -6.89
CA GLY A 40 20.78 -30.36 -7.30
C GLY A 40 21.29 -31.02 -8.59
N ASP A 41 20.53 -31.96 -9.18
CA ASP A 41 20.90 -32.75 -10.35
C ASP A 41 20.05 -32.43 -11.60
N GLY A 42 19.13 -31.45 -11.53
CA GLY A 42 18.30 -31.07 -12.69
C GLY A 42 17.34 -32.16 -13.19
N SER A 43 17.07 -33.18 -12.37
CA SER A 43 16.26 -34.37 -12.71
C SER A 43 14.76 -34.11 -12.85
N ASP A 44 14.27 -32.94 -12.42
CA ASP A 44 12.84 -32.59 -12.48
C ASP A 44 12.38 -32.06 -13.86
N GLY A 45 13.30 -31.84 -14.81
CA GLY A 45 12.96 -31.49 -16.19
C GLY A 45 12.31 -30.10 -16.38
N VAL A 46 12.25 -29.28 -15.34
CA VAL A 46 11.70 -27.91 -15.40
C VAL A 46 12.69 -26.98 -16.12
N PRO A 47 12.32 -26.37 -17.26
CA PRO A 47 13.17 -25.45 -18.00
C PRO A 47 13.70 -24.30 -17.13
N LEU A 48 14.95 -23.89 -17.35
CA LEU A 48 15.58 -22.78 -16.62
C LEU A 48 14.76 -21.47 -16.72
N SER A 49 14.06 -21.26 -17.84
CA SER A 49 13.14 -20.13 -18.02
C SER A 49 11.96 -20.13 -17.05
N GLU A 50 11.40 -21.30 -16.73
CA GLU A 50 10.29 -21.44 -15.78
C GLU A 50 10.76 -21.23 -14.34
N GLN A 51 11.97 -21.68 -14.01
CA GLN A 51 12.59 -21.43 -12.70
C GLN A 51 12.87 -19.94 -12.50
N VAL A 52 13.44 -19.26 -13.50
CA VAL A 52 13.68 -17.81 -13.47
C VAL A 52 12.37 -17.04 -13.31
N LEU A 53 11.33 -17.42 -14.06
CA LEU A 53 10.01 -16.79 -13.93
C LEU A 53 9.41 -16.99 -12.53
N SER A 54 9.54 -18.20 -11.96
CA SER A 54 9.03 -18.51 -10.63
C SER A 54 9.72 -17.69 -9.54
N VAL A 55 11.05 -17.57 -9.61
CA VAL A 55 11.84 -16.72 -8.71
C VAL A 55 11.46 -15.24 -8.88
N ALA A 56 11.30 -14.78 -10.12
CA ALA A 56 10.90 -13.40 -10.39
C ALA A 56 9.50 -13.09 -9.83
N LEU A 57 8.53 -13.99 -10.04
CA LEU A 57 7.18 -13.86 -9.48
C LEU A 57 7.20 -13.86 -7.95
N TYR A 58 8.00 -14.74 -7.35
CA TYR A 58 8.19 -14.78 -5.90
C TYR A 58 8.77 -13.46 -5.37
N ALA A 59 9.79 -12.91 -6.02
CA ALA A 59 10.35 -11.61 -5.68
C ALA A 59 9.30 -10.49 -5.73
N VAL A 60 8.43 -10.50 -6.75
CA VAL A 60 7.29 -9.55 -6.84
C VAL A 60 6.34 -9.71 -5.66
N LEU A 61 5.99 -10.94 -5.26
CA LEU A 61 5.12 -11.19 -4.11
C LEU A 61 5.74 -10.67 -2.80
N VAL A 62 7.04 -10.89 -2.59
CA VAL A 62 7.76 -10.35 -1.43
C VAL A 62 7.79 -8.83 -1.44
N LEU A 63 7.99 -8.20 -2.61
CA LEU A 63 7.94 -6.74 -2.74
C LEU A 63 6.54 -6.18 -2.43
N LEU A 64 5.48 -6.85 -2.86
CA LEU A 64 4.11 -6.47 -2.52
C LEU A 64 3.83 -6.62 -1.02
N ALA A 65 4.33 -7.69 -0.39
CA ALA A 65 4.26 -7.87 1.05
C ALA A 65 4.95 -6.73 1.77
N TRP A 66 6.22 -6.48 1.45
CA TRP A 66 7.00 -5.36 1.99
C TRP A 66 6.25 -4.03 1.82
N ALA A 67 5.67 -3.80 0.64
CA ALA A 67 4.91 -2.60 0.36
C ALA A 67 3.69 -2.45 1.29
N ALA A 68 2.92 -3.52 1.50
CA ALA A 68 1.77 -3.51 2.41
C ALA A 68 2.14 -3.21 3.88
N PHE A 69 3.35 -3.57 4.33
CA PHE A 69 3.81 -3.22 5.67
C PHE A 69 4.35 -1.79 5.76
N ARG A 70 5.04 -1.33 4.70
CA ARG A 70 5.69 -0.02 4.70
C ARG A 70 4.72 1.12 4.46
N SER A 71 3.68 0.89 3.65
CA SER A 71 2.74 1.91 3.21
C SER A 71 1.84 2.45 4.32
N ARG A 72 1.76 3.77 4.43
CA ARG A 72 0.87 4.49 5.36
C ARG A 72 0.70 5.95 4.97
N VAL A 73 -0.39 6.55 5.41
CA VAL A 73 -0.64 7.99 5.35
C VAL A 73 -0.64 8.52 6.77
N GLU A 74 0.08 9.60 7.03
CA GLU A 74 0.07 10.31 8.31
C GLU A 74 -0.44 11.74 8.10
N LEU A 75 -1.25 12.24 9.03
CA LEU A 75 -1.66 13.64 9.11
C LEU A 75 -1.28 14.15 10.50
N ALA A 76 -0.44 15.18 10.56
CA ALA A 76 -0.02 15.85 11.78
C ALA A 76 0.31 17.30 11.48
N ASP A 77 -0.06 18.23 12.37
CA ASP A 77 0.28 19.66 12.23
C ASP A 77 -0.06 20.27 10.86
N GLY A 78 -1.19 19.85 10.25
CA GLY A 78 -1.60 20.31 8.91
C GLY A 78 -0.72 19.79 7.76
N GLN A 79 0.17 18.85 8.02
CA GLN A 79 1.03 18.19 7.03
C GLN A 79 0.57 16.76 6.78
N VAL A 80 0.44 16.40 5.51
CA VAL A 80 0.20 15.03 5.06
C VAL A 80 1.55 14.40 4.71
N ALA A 81 1.82 13.21 5.24
CA ALA A 81 2.94 12.38 4.84
C ALA A 81 2.44 11.08 4.21
N VAL A 82 2.63 10.97 2.89
CA VAL A 82 2.39 9.74 2.14
C VAL A 82 3.69 8.94 2.14
N VAL A 83 3.65 7.83 2.85
CA VAL A 83 4.81 6.97 3.07
C VAL A 83 4.61 5.72 2.22
N ASN A 84 5.44 5.58 1.19
CA ASN A 84 5.45 4.45 0.26
C ASN A 84 6.75 3.63 0.42
N PRO A 85 6.85 2.46 -0.23
CA PRO A 85 8.03 1.60 -0.13
C PRO A 85 9.29 2.27 -0.68
N TRP A 86 9.12 3.03 -1.77
CA TRP A 86 10.22 3.69 -2.50
C TRP A 86 10.47 5.13 -2.07
N GLY A 87 9.78 5.65 -1.06
CA GLY A 87 9.99 7.02 -0.61
C GLY A 87 8.84 7.59 0.23
N THR A 88 9.09 8.74 0.84
CA THR A 88 8.07 9.50 1.58
C THR A 88 7.88 10.86 0.91
N ARG A 89 6.64 11.21 0.60
CA ARG A 89 6.25 12.53 0.13
C ARG A 89 5.50 13.25 1.23
N ARG A 90 5.90 14.48 1.52
CA ARG A 90 5.24 15.36 2.50
C ARG A 90 4.75 16.60 1.78
N PHE A 91 3.55 17.03 2.13
CA PHE A 91 2.93 18.23 1.59
C PHE A 91 1.90 18.78 2.59
N PRO A 92 1.64 20.09 2.59
CA PRO A 92 0.57 20.69 3.37
C PRO A 92 -0.80 20.11 2.97
N ALA A 93 -1.64 19.81 3.95
CA ALA A 93 -3.01 19.38 3.71
C ALA A 93 -3.82 20.44 2.94
N ALA A 94 -3.50 21.72 3.16
CA ALA A 94 -4.14 22.86 2.49
C ALA A 94 -3.87 22.91 0.97
N GLU A 95 -2.83 22.26 0.47
CA GLU A 95 -2.54 22.19 -0.98
C GLU A 95 -3.35 21.08 -1.67
N VAL A 96 -3.95 20.16 -0.91
CA VAL A 96 -4.72 19.05 -1.46
C VAL A 96 -6.09 19.55 -1.86
N ALA A 97 -6.36 19.53 -3.16
CA ALA A 97 -7.66 19.90 -3.72
C ALA A 97 -8.69 18.78 -3.53
N GLU A 98 -8.28 17.54 -3.77
CA GLU A 98 -9.16 16.38 -3.75
C GLU A 98 -8.40 15.11 -3.37
N VAL A 99 -9.11 14.14 -2.79
CA VAL A 99 -8.57 12.83 -2.41
C VAL A 99 -9.51 11.75 -2.93
N LEU A 100 -9.03 10.95 -3.89
CA LEU A 100 -9.84 9.97 -4.62
C LEU A 100 -9.26 8.55 -4.50
N PRO A 101 -10.10 7.51 -4.54
CA PRO A 101 -9.61 6.14 -4.69
C PRO A 101 -9.07 5.93 -6.10
N GLY A 102 -7.79 5.56 -6.21
CA GLY A 102 -7.13 5.19 -7.46
C GLY A 102 -6.99 3.68 -7.64
N VAL A 103 -6.36 3.26 -8.75
CA VAL A 103 -6.14 1.83 -9.09
C VAL A 103 -5.23 1.14 -8.08
N TYR A 104 -4.23 1.85 -7.57
CA TYR A 104 -3.18 1.29 -6.70
C TYR A 104 -3.31 1.70 -5.22
N GLY A 105 -4.25 2.58 -4.89
CA GLY A 105 -4.17 3.30 -3.64
C GLY A 105 -5.10 4.50 -3.55
N LEU A 106 -4.73 5.43 -2.67
CA LEU A 106 -5.38 6.71 -2.54
C LEU A 106 -4.60 7.76 -3.32
N GLU A 107 -5.27 8.57 -4.14
CA GLU A 107 -4.65 9.63 -4.93
C GLU A 107 -4.97 10.98 -4.32
N PHE A 108 -3.92 11.76 -4.05
CA PHE A 108 -4.00 13.12 -3.55
C PHE A 108 -3.79 14.05 -4.75
N HIS A 109 -4.84 14.76 -5.14
CA HIS A 109 -4.86 15.68 -6.27
C HIS A 109 -4.62 17.10 -5.79
N PHE A 110 -3.83 17.84 -6.57
CA PHE A 110 -3.45 19.23 -6.32
C PHE A 110 -3.94 20.07 -7.49
N THR A 111 -4.14 21.38 -7.28
CA THR A 111 -4.65 22.27 -8.33
C THR A 111 -3.72 22.37 -9.54
N GLU A 112 -2.40 22.34 -9.32
CA GLU A 112 -1.40 22.56 -10.38
C GLU A 112 -0.30 21.47 -10.44
N ALA A 113 -0.37 20.46 -9.56
CA ALA A 113 0.67 19.44 -9.45
C ALA A 113 0.15 18.04 -9.78
N ARG A 114 1.08 17.17 -10.19
CA ARG A 114 0.77 15.75 -10.42
C ARG A 114 0.27 15.10 -9.12
N PRO A 115 -0.70 14.17 -9.21
CA PRO A 115 -1.23 13.52 -8.03
C PRO A 115 -0.16 12.69 -7.33
N VAL A 116 -0.21 12.67 -6.00
CA VAL A 116 0.62 11.79 -5.19
C VAL A 116 -0.20 10.56 -4.81
N VAL A 117 0.34 9.37 -5.05
CA VAL A 117 -0.35 8.10 -4.77
C VAL A 117 0.12 7.51 -3.45
N GLY A 118 -0.79 7.24 -2.52
CA GLY A 118 -0.55 6.45 -1.31
C GLY A 118 -0.95 4.99 -1.52
N PHE A 119 0.03 4.09 -1.64
CA PHE A 119 -0.20 2.69 -2.00
C PHE A 119 -1.02 1.93 -0.94
N ALA A 120 -2.04 1.19 -1.40
CA ALA A 120 -2.77 0.20 -0.61
C ALA A 120 -3.44 0.72 0.69
N VAL A 121 -3.64 2.04 0.84
CA VAL A 121 -4.25 2.62 2.06
C VAL A 121 -5.79 2.65 2.01
N HIS A 122 -6.41 2.30 0.88
CA HIS A 122 -7.87 2.37 0.71
C HIS A 122 -8.56 0.99 0.59
N THR A 123 -9.87 1.00 0.84
CA THR A 123 -10.78 -0.10 0.50
C THR A 123 -11.67 0.38 -0.64
N PRO A 124 -11.60 -0.22 -1.84
CA PRO A 124 -12.52 0.10 -2.93
C PRO A 124 -13.91 -0.57 -2.79
N ARG A 125 -14.08 -1.51 -1.85
CA ARG A 125 -15.33 -2.29 -1.73
C ARG A 125 -16.27 -1.79 -0.62
N PHE A 126 -17.41 -1.29 -1.08
CA PHE A 126 -18.74 -1.26 -0.47
C PHE A 126 -18.96 -2.42 0.52
N GLN A 127 -18.99 -2.12 1.82
CA GLN A 127 -19.87 -2.85 2.74
C GLN A 127 -21.16 -2.02 2.81
N LEU A 128 -22.32 -2.62 2.49
CA LEU A 128 -23.61 -1.92 2.59
C LEU A 128 -23.74 -1.30 4.00
N GLY A 129 -23.85 0.02 4.06
CA GLY A 129 -24.05 0.78 5.30
C GLY A 129 -22.79 1.24 6.04
N GLN A 130 -21.57 0.99 5.54
CA GLN A 130 -20.35 1.60 6.09
C GLN A 130 -19.66 2.55 5.11
N GLU A 131 -19.35 3.75 5.60
CA GLU A 131 -18.59 4.76 4.86
C GLU A 131 -17.18 4.21 4.52
N PRO A 132 -16.75 4.28 3.26
CA PRO A 132 -15.42 3.80 2.88
C PRO A 132 -14.34 4.55 3.65
N ARG A 133 -13.33 3.83 4.14
CA ARG A 133 -12.21 4.44 4.88
C ARG A 133 -11.50 5.56 4.13
N TRP A 134 -11.51 5.54 2.80
CA TRP A 134 -10.90 6.61 2.00
C TRP A 134 -11.63 7.95 2.18
N VAL A 135 -12.93 7.92 2.49
CA VAL A 135 -13.73 9.11 2.77
C VAL A 135 -13.33 9.76 4.09
N ASP A 136 -13.07 8.97 5.15
CA ASP A 136 -12.50 9.51 6.41
C ASP A 136 -11.15 10.18 6.18
N ILE A 137 -10.31 9.61 5.31
CA ILE A 137 -9.02 10.21 4.95
C ILE A 137 -9.23 11.51 4.17
N ALA A 138 -10.09 11.50 3.16
CA ALA A 138 -10.43 12.68 2.38
C ALA A 138 -10.96 13.81 3.28
N ARG A 139 -11.95 13.52 4.12
CA ARG A 139 -12.54 14.46 5.08
C ARG A 139 -11.50 15.00 6.06
N SER A 140 -10.60 14.14 6.55
CA SER A 140 -9.54 14.55 7.48
C SER A 140 -8.48 15.44 6.81
N VAL A 141 -8.24 15.27 5.50
CA VAL A 141 -7.20 15.99 4.76
C VAL A 141 -7.71 17.28 4.14
N THR A 142 -8.87 17.25 3.48
CA THR A 142 -9.43 18.41 2.77
C THR A 142 -10.40 19.22 3.63
N GLY A 143 -10.91 18.65 4.73
CA GLY A 143 -11.97 19.26 5.55
C GLY A 143 -13.33 19.30 4.85
N ARG A 144 -13.50 18.61 3.72
CA ARG A 144 -14.71 18.60 2.89
C ARG A 144 -15.24 17.19 2.72
N GLU A 145 -16.51 17.06 2.37
CA GLU A 145 -17.01 15.77 1.88
C GLU A 145 -16.47 15.50 0.47
N PRO A 146 -15.88 14.33 0.23
CA PRO A 146 -15.50 13.92 -1.12
C PRO A 146 -16.75 13.65 -1.96
N ALA A 147 -16.68 14.01 -3.24
CA ALA A 147 -17.74 13.79 -4.22
C ALA A 147 -17.84 12.31 -4.64
#